data_AF-A0A1F8NDE4-F1
#
_entry.id   AF-A0A1F8NDE4-F1
#
_cell.length_a   1.000
_cell.length_b   1.000
_cell.length_c   1.000
_cell.angle_alpha   90.00
_cell.angle_beta   90.00
_cell.angle_gamma   90.00
#
_symmetry.space_group_name_H-M   'P 1'
#
loop_
_entity.id
_entity.type
_entity.pdbx_description
1 polymer ?
#
loop_
_entity_poly.entity_id
_entity_poly.type
_entity_poly.pdbx_seq_one_letter_code
_entity_poly.pdbx_strand_id
1 'polypeptide(L)'
;MTDFPNAVFNFHAPPYGSGLDEAPELTKDLRPAYAGRSLVPVGSKAVLSAIEKHQPLLGLHGHIHEGKGIRKFRRTLCINPGSMYEQGILHGALVDLTPKGVGNYVLTTG
;
A
#
# COMPACT_ATOMS: atom_id res chain seq x y z
N MET A 1 -17.94 -10.35 -19.05
CA MET A 1 -16.61 -10.83 -18.61
C MET A 1 -15.98 -9.75 -17.77
N THR A 2 -15.25 -10.12 -16.71
CA THR A 2 -14.59 -9.17 -15.79
C THR A 2 -13.21 -8.80 -16.35
N ASP A 3 -12.94 -7.50 -16.55
CA ASP A 3 -11.66 -6.99 -17.05
C ASP A 3 -10.74 -6.59 -15.89
N PHE A 4 -10.06 -7.59 -15.32
CA PHE A 4 -9.12 -7.34 -14.22
C PHE A 4 -7.90 -6.50 -14.64
N PRO A 5 -7.24 -6.72 -15.80
CA PRO A 5 -6.07 -5.94 -16.19
C PRO A 5 -6.27 -4.41 -16.22
N ASN A 6 -7.51 -3.93 -16.41
CA ASN A 6 -7.84 -2.50 -16.37
C ASN A 6 -8.54 -2.06 -15.07
N ALA A 7 -8.72 -2.96 -14.11
CA ALA A 7 -9.35 -2.64 -12.83
C ALA A 7 -8.41 -1.86 -11.90
N VAL A 8 -9.01 -1.01 -11.06
CA VAL A 8 -8.36 -0.41 -9.89
C VAL A 8 -8.90 -1.12 -8.64
N PHE A 9 -8.01 -1.76 -7.89
CA PHE A 9 -8.35 -2.36 -6.60
C PHE A 9 -8.12 -1.33 -5.50
N ASN A 10 -9.17 -0.94 -4.80
CA ASN A 10 -9.08 -0.03 -3.66
C ASN A 10 -9.32 -0.80 -2.37
N PHE A 11 -8.25 -1.26 -1.73
CA PHE A 11 -8.33 -2.07 -0.51
C PHE A 11 -7.63 -1.33 0.63
N HIS A 12 -8.34 -1.17 1.76
CA HIS A 12 -7.80 -0.43 2.90
C HIS A 12 -6.46 -1.02 3.39
N ALA A 13 -6.42 -2.33 3.65
CA ALA A 13 -5.20 -2.99 4.10
C ALA A 13 -4.19 -3.14 2.94
N PRO A 14 -2.90 -2.87 3.18
CA PRO A 14 -1.85 -3.10 2.19
C PRO A 14 -1.57 -4.60 1.99
N PRO A 15 -0.94 -5.00 0.87
CA PRO A 15 -0.55 -6.40 0.64
C PRO A 15 0.55 -6.80 1.62
N TYR A 16 0.46 -8.01 2.18
CA TYR A 16 1.47 -8.52 3.12
C TYR A 16 2.87 -8.58 2.50
N GLY A 17 3.90 -8.13 3.22
CA GLY A 17 5.29 -8.19 2.77
C GLY A 17 5.58 -7.30 1.56
N SER A 18 4.76 -6.27 1.34
CA SER A 18 4.88 -5.34 0.22
C SER A 18 5.91 -4.24 0.49
N GLY A 19 6.23 -3.99 1.76
CA GLY A 19 6.95 -2.80 2.20
C GLY A 19 6.04 -1.57 2.31
N LEU A 20 4.75 -1.71 2.00
CA LEU A 20 3.69 -0.71 2.27
C LEU A 20 2.98 -0.99 3.60
N ASP A 21 3.44 -2.02 4.31
CA ASP A 21 2.77 -2.68 5.42
C ASP A 21 3.67 -2.90 6.62
N GLU A 22 4.79 -2.18 6.71
CA GLU A 22 5.73 -2.28 7.82
C GLU A 22 5.20 -1.54 9.05
N ALA A 23 5.11 -2.25 10.17
CA ALA A 23 4.74 -1.66 11.46
C ALA A 23 5.66 -2.22 12.57
N PRO A 24 5.77 -1.52 13.71
CA PRO A 24 6.54 -2.01 14.85
C PRO A 24 6.07 -3.39 15.31
N GLU A 25 7.02 -4.31 15.46
CA GLU A 25 6.79 -5.62 16.06
C GLU A 25 6.31 -5.43 17.50
N LEU A 26 5.33 -6.24 17.92
CA LEU A 26 4.80 -6.22 19.27
C LEU A 26 5.23 -7.45 20.05
N THR A 27 5.58 -7.26 21.32
CA THR A 27 5.76 -8.34 22.28
C THR A 27 4.41 -9.01 22.62
N LYS A 28 4.45 -10.13 23.35
CA LYS A 28 3.25 -10.83 23.83
C LYS A 28 2.29 -9.94 24.64
N ASP A 29 2.83 -8.91 25.29
CA ASP A 29 2.07 -7.94 26.08
C ASP A 29 1.66 -6.69 25.26
N LEU A 30 1.71 -6.77 23.92
CA LEU A 30 1.32 -5.70 22.99
C LEU A 30 2.14 -4.41 23.12
N ARG A 31 3.40 -4.52 23.52
CA ARG A 31 4.34 -3.38 23.57
C ARG A 31 5.30 -3.43 22.39
N PRO A 32 5.75 -2.28 21.84
CA PRO A 32 6.78 -2.28 20.80
C PRO A 32 8.03 -3.05 21.24
N ALA A 33 8.37 -4.10 20.50
CA ALA A 33 9.61 -4.84 20.68
C ALA A 33 10.79 -3.96 20.27
N TYR A 34 11.94 -4.12 20.93
CA TYR A 34 13.18 -3.40 20.62
C TYR A 34 13.01 -1.87 20.49
N ALA A 35 12.16 -1.28 21.35
CA ALA A 35 11.80 0.14 21.32
C ALA A 35 11.28 0.62 19.95
N GLY A 36 10.53 -0.25 19.25
CA GLY A 36 9.91 0.05 17.95
C GLY A 36 10.86 0.02 16.76
N ARG A 37 12.12 -0.41 16.95
CA ARG A 37 13.12 -0.51 15.87
C ARG A 37 12.98 -1.76 15.02
N SER A 38 12.30 -2.79 15.53
CA SER A 38 11.97 -3.99 14.76
C SER A 38 10.68 -3.73 13.99
N LEU A 39 10.76 -3.68 12.67
CA LEU A 39 9.60 -3.55 11.79
C LEU A 39 9.29 -4.91 11.18
N VAL A 40 8.00 -5.25 11.15
CA VAL A 40 7.51 -6.50 10.57
C VAL A 40 6.35 -6.21 9.61
N PRO A 41 6.16 -7.02 8.57
CA PRO A 41 5.00 -6.90 7.70
C PRO A 41 3.74 -7.31 8.46
N VAL A 42 2.74 -6.43 8.47
CA VAL A 42 1.43 -6.65 9.11
C VAL A 42 0.26 -6.59 8.12
N GLY A 43 0.57 -6.51 6.81
CA GLY A 43 -0.43 -6.41 5.75
C GLY A 43 -1.29 -7.66 5.57
N SER A 44 -2.20 -7.60 4.59
CA SER A 44 -3.11 -8.70 4.31
C SER A 44 -2.56 -9.68 3.28
N LYS A 45 -2.43 -10.94 3.67
CA LYS A 45 -2.06 -12.05 2.77
C LYS A 45 -3.14 -12.31 1.71
N ALA A 46 -4.41 -12.07 2.05
CA ALA A 46 -5.53 -12.19 1.12
C ALA A 46 -5.49 -11.09 0.05
N VAL A 47 -5.15 -9.85 0.42
CA VAL A 47 -4.95 -8.75 -0.53
C VAL A 47 -3.79 -9.06 -1.49
N LEU A 48 -2.65 -9.54 -0.96
CA LEU A 48 -1.53 -9.99 -1.79
C LEU A 48 -1.99 -11.06 -2.78
N SER A 49 -2.67 -12.10 -2.29
CA SER A 49 -3.17 -13.20 -3.13
C SER A 49 -4.13 -12.72 -4.22
N ALA A 50 -5.01 -11.76 -3.91
CA ALA A 50 -5.92 -11.18 -4.89
C ALA A 50 -5.17 -10.39 -5.97
N ILE A 51 -4.16 -9.60 -5.60
CA ILE A 51 -3.32 -8.85 -6.53
C ILE A 51 -2.50 -9.80 -7.41
N GLU A 52 -1.88 -10.83 -6.84
CA GLU A 52 -1.07 -11.79 -7.60
C GLU A 52 -1.92 -12.63 -8.57
N LYS A 53 -3.14 -12.97 -8.18
CA LYS A 53 -4.08 -13.75 -9.01
C LYS A 53 -4.70 -12.92 -10.13
N HIS A 54 -5.20 -11.72 -9.81
CA HIS A 54 -6.01 -10.94 -10.74
C HIS A 54 -5.21 -9.88 -11.51
N GLN A 55 -4.03 -9.49 -11.00
CA GLN A 55 -3.10 -8.60 -11.68
C GLN A 55 -3.74 -7.29 -12.18
N PRO A 56 -4.46 -6.55 -11.31
CA PRO A 56 -5.14 -5.32 -11.68
C PRO A 56 -4.17 -4.24 -12.19
N LEU A 57 -4.70 -3.18 -12.78
CA LEU A 57 -3.87 -2.05 -13.21
C LEU A 57 -3.18 -1.36 -12.03
N LEU A 58 -3.96 -1.10 -10.97
CA LEU A 58 -3.56 -0.30 -9.81
C LEU A 58 -4.16 -0.91 -8.54
N GLY A 59 -3.37 -0.92 -7.46
CA GLY A 59 -3.78 -1.19 -6.09
C GLY A 59 -3.61 0.07 -5.25
N LEU A 60 -4.68 0.55 -4.63
CA LEU A 60 -4.66 1.69 -3.73
C LEU A 60 -4.90 1.20 -2.31
N HIS A 61 -4.04 1.64 -1.39
CA HIS A 61 -3.97 1.15 -0.01
C HIS A 61 -3.81 2.28 1.00
N GLY A 62 -4.06 1.96 2.27
CA GLY A 62 -3.81 2.84 3.41
C GLY A 62 -3.47 2.00 4.63
N HIS A 63 -4.18 2.22 5.74
CA HIS A 63 -4.10 1.49 7.02
C HIS A 63 -2.79 1.66 7.81
N ILE A 64 -1.64 1.47 7.17
CA ILE A 64 -0.33 1.64 7.79
C ILE A 64 0.20 3.03 7.40
N HIS A 65 0.16 3.96 8.36
CA HIS A 65 0.41 5.38 8.12
C HIS A 65 1.87 5.67 7.76
N GLU A 66 2.78 4.91 8.35
CA GLU A 66 4.22 4.94 8.13
C GLU A 66 4.59 4.22 6.81
N GLY A 67 3.69 3.40 6.27
CA GLY A 67 3.87 2.60 5.06
C GLY A 67 3.80 3.40 3.76
N LYS A 68 4.11 4.71 3.80
CA LYS A 68 4.15 5.58 2.63
C LYS A 68 5.11 5.03 1.59
N GLY A 69 4.60 4.64 0.43
CA GLY A 69 5.44 4.05 -0.60
C GLY A 69 4.69 3.51 -1.79
N ILE A 70 5.48 2.90 -2.67
CA ILE A 70 5.03 2.31 -3.92
C ILE A 70 5.68 0.94 -4.07
N ARG A 71 4.88 -0.06 -4.46
CA ARG A 71 5.35 -1.41 -4.73
C ARG A 71 4.76 -1.92 -6.04
N LYS A 72 5.57 -2.50 -6.91
CA LYS A 72 5.10 -3.13 -8.14
C LYS A 72 5.07 -4.65 -7.99
N PHE A 73 3.91 -5.26 -8.25
CA PHE A 73 3.75 -6.71 -8.33
C PHE A 73 3.49 -7.08 -9.78
N ARG A 74 4.56 -7.51 -10.48
CA ARG A 74 4.54 -7.75 -11.94
C ARG A 74 3.99 -6.53 -12.69
N ARG A 75 2.73 -6.53 -13.15
CA ARG A 75 2.11 -5.40 -13.85
C ARG A 75 1.40 -4.41 -12.93
N THR A 76 0.95 -4.84 -11.75
CA THR A 76 0.14 -4.02 -10.84
C THR A 76 1.04 -3.05 -10.09
N LEU A 77 0.74 -1.76 -10.19
CA LEU A 77 1.30 -0.74 -9.31
C LEU A 77 0.47 -0.68 -8.03
N CYS A 78 1.07 -0.83 -6.86
CA CYS A 78 0.43 -0.66 -5.56
C CYS A 78 0.98 0.60 -4.89
N ILE A 79 0.10 1.43 -4.33
CA ILE A 79 0.45 2.68 -3.69
C ILE A 79 -0.22 2.77 -2.32
N ASN A 80 0.56 3.13 -1.31
CA ASN A 80 0.07 3.62 -0.03
C ASN A 80 0.62 5.05 0.16
N PRO A 81 -0.22 6.09 0.22
CA PRO A 81 0.26 7.46 0.42
C PRO A 81 0.79 7.70 1.84
N GLY A 82 0.49 6.82 2.79
CA GLY A 82 0.73 7.03 4.21
C GLY A 82 -0.15 8.11 4.80
N SER A 83 0.11 8.47 6.06
CA SER A 83 -0.62 9.54 6.75
C SER A 83 0.27 10.22 7.78
N MET A 84 0.19 11.55 7.85
CA MET A 84 0.78 12.39 8.90
C MET A 84 -0.29 13.33 9.48
N TYR A 85 -1.49 12.76 9.71
CA TYR A 85 -2.66 13.53 10.15
C TYR A 85 -2.47 14.18 11.53
N GLU A 86 -1.71 13.55 12.43
CA GLU A 86 -1.38 14.11 13.75
C GLU A 86 -0.57 15.42 13.63
N GLN A 87 0.17 15.57 12.53
CA GLN A 87 0.91 16.79 12.20
C GLN A 87 0.07 17.75 11.33
N GLY A 88 -1.19 17.42 11.03
CA GLY A 88 -2.04 18.20 10.14
C GLY A 88 -1.59 18.18 8.67
N ILE A 89 -0.72 17.24 8.29
CA ILE A 89 -0.15 17.14 6.94
C ILE A 89 -0.94 16.11 6.12
N LEU A 90 -1.44 16.53 4.97
CA LEU A 90 -2.11 15.65 4.02
C LEU A 90 -1.08 14.90 3.16
N HIS A 91 -1.21 13.58 3.12
CA HIS A 91 -0.52 12.75 2.15
C HIS A 91 -1.48 12.23 1.10
N GLY A 92 -1.02 12.19 -0.14
CA GLY A 92 -1.81 11.73 -1.27
C GLY A 92 -0.96 11.04 -2.33
N ALA A 93 -1.65 10.56 -3.35
CA ALA A 93 -1.04 10.05 -4.56
C ALA A 93 -1.81 10.62 -5.76
N LEU A 94 -1.09 11.22 -6.70
CA LEU A 94 -1.62 11.61 -8.01
C LEU A 94 -1.14 10.57 -9.01
N VAL A 95 -2.06 9.97 -9.78
CA VAL A 95 -1.77 8.89 -10.72
C VAL A 95 -2.46 9.20 -12.04
N ASP A 96 -1.69 9.33 -13.10
CA ASP A 96 -2.21 9.49 -14.45
C ASP A 96 -2.64 8.12 -15.01
N LEU A 97 -3.87 8.03 -15.49
CA LEU A 97 -4.36 6.85 -16.22
C LEU A 97 -4.42 7.18 -17.72
N THR A 98 -3.76 6.35 -18.52
CA THR A 98 -3.70 6.48 -19.98
C THR A 98 -4.34 5.27 -20.65
N PRO A 99 -4.69 5.32 -21.95
CA PRO A 99 -5.14 4.14 -22.69
C PRO A 99 -4.14 2.98 -22.71
N LYS A 100 -2.86 3.22 -22.40
CA LYS A 100 -1.80 2.21 -22.32
C LYS A 100 -1.56 1.68 -20.89
N GLY A 101 -2.31 2.17 -19.91
CA GLY A 101 -2.16 1.85 -18.49
C GLY A 101 -1.71 3.05 -17.65
N VAL A 102 -1.06 2.79 -16.52
CA VAL A 102 -0.58 3.84 -15.61
C VAL A 102 0.52 4.67 -16.28
N GLY A 103 0.33 5.99 -16.33
CA GLY A 103 1.30 6.98 -16.77
C GLY A 103 2.20 7.44 -15.62
N ASN A 104 2.35 8.76 -15.45
CA ASN A 104 3.09 9.30 -14.32
C ASN A 104 2.33 9.09 -13.00
N TYR A 105 3.08 9.01 -11.91
CA TYR A 105 2.50 9.01 -10.57
C TYR A 105 3.45 9.70 -9.60
N VAL A 106 2.89 10.37 -8.60
CA VAL A 106 3.66 11.06 -7.56
C VAL A 106 2.95 10.97 -6.23
N LEU A 107 3.73 10.75 -5.16
CA LEU A 107 3.25 10.89 -3.79
C LEU A 107 3.30 12.37 -3.40
N THR A 108 2.18 12.92 -2.98
CA THR A 108 2.03 14.34 -2.64
C THR A 108 2.06 14.55 -1.13
N THR A 109 2.43 15.76 -0.74
CA THR A 109 2.40 16.24 0.64
C THR A 109 1.92 17.69 0.61
N GLY A 110 0.96 18.06 1.46
CA GLY A 110 0.40 19.40 1.51
C GLY A 110 -0.31 19.70 2.82
#